data_AF-A0A353WR43-F1
#
_entry.id   AF-A0A353WR43-F1
#
_cell.length_a   1.000
_cell.length_b   1.000
_cell.length_c   1.000
_cell.angle_alpha   90.00
_cell.angle_beta   90.00
_cell.angle_gamma   90.00
#
_symmetry.space_group_name_H-M   'P 1'
#
loop_
_entity.id
_entity.type
_entity.pdbx_description
1 polymer ?
#
loop_
_entity_poly.entity_id
_entity_poly.type
_entity_poly.pdbx_seq_one_letter_code
_entity_poly.pdbx_strand_id
1 'polypeptide(L)'
;MNTKKTLLSLAASVAAISLSGQTNDFSIDVGRVGAPIQPTMYGIFIEDINFAADGGLYAELVKNRSFEFPNHLQGWRVGGNVEVRDDGPFERNPHYLRLLSSGHPHKYTAVENEGFFGIGLKKDATYRFSVWARMVKPGTKGALQVEFIDRASMDEVQASTTAEISIESSQWKKYEIVMTSKVTDPKATLRIFLVGSDAIDIEHVSLFPTDTWMGHENGLRKDLAQALYDLHPGLFRFPGGCIVEGTDLETRYQWKNSVGPVENRPLNENRWQHTFQYRFYP
;
A
#
# COMPACT_ATOMS: atom_id res chain seq x y z
N MET A 1 56.29 61.95 -11.39
CA MET A 1 54.92 61.45 -11.70
C MET A 1 54.13 61.38 -10.40
N ASN A 2 53.01 62.13 -10.34
CA ASN A 2 52.34 62.54 -9.11
C ASN A 2 51.54 61.42 -8.43
N THR A 3 52.11 60.83 -7.37
CA THR A 3 51.46 59.86 -6.45
C THR A 3 50.16 60.37 -5.83
N LYS A 4 49.97 61.71 -5.73
CA LYS A 4 48.73 62.32 -5.25
C LYS A 4 47.54 62.16 -6.19
N LYS A 5 47.75 61.96 -7.49
CA LYS A 5 46.64 61.79 -8.46
C LYS A 5 46.08 60.37 -8.45
N THR A 6 46.91 59.36 -8.18
CA THR A 6 46.51 57.94 -8.16
C THR A 6 45.71 57.55 -6.91
N LEU A 7 45.98 58.21 -5.76
CA LEU A 7 45.25 57.99 -4.51
C LEU A 7 43.84 58.61 -4.53
N LEU A 8 43.63 59.74 -5.23
CA LEU A 8 42.29 60.32 -5.39
C LEU A 8 41.39 59.48 -6.31
N SER A 9 41.95 58.85 -7.36
CA SER A 9 41.18 57.97 -8.24
C SER A 9 40.77 56.66 -7.57
N LEU A 10 41.55 56.15 -6.62
CA LEU A 10 41.19 54.94 -5.86
C LEU A 10 40.13 55.24 -4.78
N ALA A 11 40.19 56.41 -4.14
CA ALA A 11 39.17 56.85 -3.18
C ALA A 11 37.81 57.15 -3.82
N ALA A 12 37.79 57.67 -5.06
CA ALA A 12 36.56 57.88 -5.82
C ALA A 12 35.91 56.58 -6.32
N SER A 13 36.69 55.49 -6.44
CA SER A 13 36.19 54.18 -6.88
C SER A 13 35.53 53.37 -5.73
N VAL A 14 35.92 53.64 -4.48
CA VAL A 14 35.35 52.96 -3.29
C VAL A 14 34.06 53.64 -2.81
N ALA A 15 33.86 54.93 -3.13
CA ALA A 15 32.64 55.67 -2.78
C ALA A 15 31.42 55.36 -3.67
N ALA A 16 31.59 54.60 -4.76
CA ALA A 16 30.51 54.25 -5.68
C ALA A 16 29.88 52.87 -5.42
N ILE A 17 30.38 52.11 -4.45
CA ILE A 17 29.69 50.93 -3.92
C ILE A 17 28.88 51.37 -2.71
N SER A 18 27.97 52.31 -2.92
CA SER A 18 26.77 52.35 -2.09
C SER A 18 26.09 51.01 -2.35
N LEU A 19 26.26 50.06 -1.43
CA LEU A 19 25.32 48.96 -1.25
C LEU A 19 23.97 49.62 -0.99
N SER A 20 23.26 50.01 -2.04
CA SER A 20 21.84 50.24 -2.03
C SER A 20 21.23 48.86 -1.75
N GLY A 21 21.29 48.45 -0.49
CA GLY A 21 20.45 47.38 0.00
C GLY A 21 19.04 47.85 -0.31
N GLN A 22 18.41 47.18 -1.27
CA GLN A 22 17.04 47.49 -1.66
C GLN A 22 16.19 47.37 -0.40
N THR A 23 15.79 48.50 0.17
CA THR A 23 14.84 48.53 1.28
C THR A 23 13.49 48.14 0.69
N ASN A 24 13.13 46.86 0.84
CA ASN A 24 11.80 46.39 0.50
C ASN A 24 10.86 46.84 1.63
N ASP A 25 10.30 48.04 1.48
CA ASP A 25 9.29 48.55 2.41
C ASP A 25 7.98 47.80 2.20
N PHE A 26 7.60 46.94 3.14
CA PHE A 26 6.34 46.21 3.13
C PHE A 26 5.33 46.92 4.04
N SER A 27 4.49 47.78 3.47
CA SER A 27 3.41 48.48 4.17
C SER A 27 2.11 47.68 4.12
N ILE A 28 1.52 47.39 5.28
CA ILE A 28 0.25 46.66 5.42
C ILE A 28 -0.81 47.62 5.94
N ASP A 29 -1.87 47.84 5.17
CA ASP A 29 -3.04 48.63 5.58
C ASP A 29 -4.04 47.74 6.35
N VAL A 30 -4.01 47.81 7.68
CA VAL A 30 -4.92 47.06 8.56
C VAL A 30 -6.32 47.68 8.68
N GLY A 31 -6.53 48.90 8.14
CA GLY A 31 -7.82 49.59 8.14
C GLY A 31 -8.71 49.21 6.96
N ARG A 32 -8.15 48.54 5.95
CA ARG A 32 -8.86 48.12 4.73
C ARG A 32 -8.97 46.60 4.64
N VAL A 33 -10.16 46.07 4.90
CA VAL A 33 -10.45 44.65 4.65
C VAL A 33 -10.39 44.37 3.14
N GLY A 34 -9.57 43.38 2.76
CA GLY A 34 -9.42 42.91 1.38
C GLY A 34 -10.54 41.96 0.93
N ALA A 35 -10.25 41.18 -0.12
CA ALA A 35 -11.17 40.15 -0.59
C ALA A 35 -11.34 39.01 0.45
N PRO A 36 -12.52 38.41 0.57
CA PRO A 36 -12.72 37.27 1.47
C PRO A 36 -11.90 36.06 1.00
N ILE A 37 -11.20 35.43 1.94
CA ILE A 37 -10.50 34.17 1.69
C ILE A 37 -11.54 33.04 1.75
N GLN A 38 -11.71 32.33 0.63
CA GLN A 38 -12.66 31.22 0.57
C GLN A 38 -12.18 30.04 1.41
N PRO A 39 -13.06 29.36 2.17
CA PRO A 39 -12.68 28.16 2.93
C PRO A 39 -12.07 27.06 2.06
N THR A 40 -12.41 27.01 0.76
CA THR A 40 -11.92 26.06 -0.22
C THR A 40 -10.61 26.47 -0.90
N MET A 41 -9.99 27.59 -0.49
CA MET A 41 -8.75 28.09 -1.10
C MET A 41 -7.58 27.10 -0.94
N TYR A 42 -7.53 26.38 0.17
CA TYR A 42 -6.50 25.39 0.46
C TYR A 42 -7.13 24.00 0.55
N GLY A 43 -6.55 23.04 -0.16
CA GLY A 43 -7.06 21.68 -0.23
C GLY A 43 -5.97 20.69 -0.59
N ILE A 44 -6.37 19.42 -0.65
CA ILE A 44 -5.49 18.29 -0.95
C ILE A 44 -5.86 17.71 -2.30
N PHE A 45 -4.84 17.25 -3.01
CA PHE A 45 -4.98 16.50 -4.24
C PHE A 45 -4.37 15.11 -4.04
N ILE A 46 -5.11 14.06 -4.36
CA ILE A 46 -4.62 12.68 -4.37
C ILE A 46 -4.86 12.04 -5.74
N GLU A 47 -3.82 11.39 -6.21
CA GLU A 47 -3.85 10.31 -7.20
C GLU A 47 -2.96 9.17 -6.69
N ASP A 48 -3.18 7.94 -7.14
CA ASP A 48 -2.34 6.82 -6.71
C ASP A 48 -0.99 6.80 -7.43
N ILE A 49 -0.09 7.67 -6.97
CA ILE A 49 1.29 7.79 -7.41
C ILE A 49 2.23 7.57 -6.22
N ASN A 50 3.31 6.81 -6.41
CA ASN A 50 4.23 6.46 -5.33
C ASN A 50 3.57 5.71 -4.15
N PHE A 51 2.62 4.81 -4.42
CA PHE A 51 1.88 4.08 -3.37
C PHE A 51 1.09 5.04 -2.46
N ALA A 52 0.50 6.10 -3.01
CA ALA A 52 -0.27 7.06 -2.23
C ALA A 52 -1.62 6.49 -1.79
N ALA A 53 -2.22 5.59 -2.58
CA ALA A 53 -3.40 4.84 -2.18
C ALA A 53 -3.01 3.40 -1.78
N ASP A 54 -2.78 2.50 -2.74
CA ASP A 54 -2.38 1.12 -2.44
C ASP A 54 -0.95 1.10 -1.87
N GLY A 55 -0.78 0.54 -0.67
CA GLY A 55 0.46 0.63 0.10
C GLY A 55 0.66 1.92 0.91
N GLY A 56 -0.27 2.87 0.80
CA GLY A 56 -0.27 4.15 1.49
C GLY A 56 -1.56 4.40 2.26
N LEU A 57 -2.42 5.27 1.72
CA LEU A 57 -3.62 5.73 2.40
C LEU A 57 -4.66 4.61 2.59
N TYR A 58 -4.75 3.64 1.67
CA TYR A 58 -5.57 2.45 1.87
C TYR A 58 -4.85 1.45 2.77
N ALA A 59 -5.53 0.92 3.80
CA ALA A 59 -4.86 0.20 4.88
C ALA A 59 -4.53 -1.28 4.59
N GLU A 60 -4.75 -1.78 3.38
CA GLU A 60 -4.37 -3.15 3.00
C GLU A 60 -2.85 -3.31 3.06
N LEU A 61 -2.40 -4.41 3.67
CA LEU A 61 -0.98 -4.71 3.83
C LEU A 61 -0.49 -5.78 2.85
N VAL A 62 -1.39 -6.51 2.20
CA VAL A 62 -1.09 -7.52 1.18
C VAL A 62 -1.07 -6.91 -0.22
N LYS A 63 0.09 -6.98 -0.87
CA LYS A 63 0.23 -6.62 -2.29
C LYS A 63 -0.37 -7.71 -3.16
N ASN A 64 -1.07 -7.34 -4.24
CA ASN A 64 -1.61 -8.29 -5.22
C ASN A 64 -2.43 -9.41 -4.54
N ARG A 65 -3.35 -9.02 -3.66
CA ARG A 65 -4.13 -9.93 -2.83
C ARG A 65 -5.07 -10.88 -3.58
N SER A 66 -5.46 -10.52 -4.80
CA SER A 66 -6.35 -11.30 -5.67
C SER A 66 -5.64 -11.98 -6.83
N PHE A 67 -4.31 -11.93 -6.88
CA PHE A 67 -3.50 -12.53 -7.94
C PHE A 67 -3.81 -12.03 -9.36
N GLU A 68 -4.46 -10.88 -9.52
CA GLU A 68 -4.88 -10.33 -10.82
C GLU A 68 -3.81 -9.48 -11.51
N PHE A 69 -2.65 -9.25 -10.88
CA PHE A 69 -1.55 -8.56 -11.55
C PHE A 69 -1.08 -9.35 -12.78
N PRO A 70 -0.56 -8.69 -13.84
CA PRO A 70 -0.06 -9.38 -15.03
C PRO A 70 0.97 -10.48 -14.72
N ASN A 71 1.76 -10.29 -13.66
CA ASN A 71 2.45 -11.37 -12.99
C ASN A 71 1.64 -11.77 -11.74
N HIS A 72 0.90 -12.87 -11.82
CA HIS A 72 -0.01 -13.33 -10.75
C HIS A 72 0.67 -13.56 -9.40
N LEU A 73 1.98 -13.85 -9.39
CA LEU A 73 2.77 -14.05 -8.18
C LEU A 73 3.60 -12.82 -7.80
N GLN A 74 3.34 -11.65 -8.38
CA GLN A 74 4.04 -10.43 -8.01
C GLN A 74 3.74 -10.05 -6.55
N GLY A 75 4.77 -9.78 -5.77
CA GLY A 75 4.67 -9.59 -4.31
C GLY A 75 4.61 -10.89 -3.51
N TRP A 76 4.43 -12.03 -4.17
CA TRP A 76 4.37 -13.34 -3.56
C TRP A 76 5.64 -14.15 -3.82
N ARG A 77 6.15 -14.79 -2.77
CA ARG A 77 7.18 -15.82 -2.87
C ARG A 77 6.55 -17.16 -2.56
N VAL A 78 6.82 -18.15 -3.40
CA VAL A 78 6.22 -19.49 -3.29
C VAL A 78 7.28 -20.51 -2.92
N GLY A 79 6.92 -21.46 -2.07
CA GLY A 79 7.71 -22.64 -1.72
C GLY A 79 6.86 -23.89 -1.80
N GLY A 80 7.45 -25.02 -2.18
CA GLY A 80 6.74 -26.28 -2.34
C GLY A 80 5.90 -26.32 -3.62
N ASN A 81 4.67 -26.82 -3.51
CA ASN A 81 3.79 -27.06 -4.66
C ASN A 81 2.60 -26.09 -4.65
N VAL A 82 2.71 -25.04 -5.46
CA VAL A 82 1.70 -23.98 -5.62
C VAL A 82 1.39 -23.82 -7.10
N GLU A 83 0.10 -23.79 -7.43
CA GLU A 83 -0.38 -23.56 -8.79
C GLU A 83 -1.24 -22.29 -8.84
N VAL A 84 -1.09 -21.50 -9.90
CA VAL A 84 -2.06 -20.44 -10.25
C VAL A 84 -3.16 -21.07 -11.08
N ARG A 85 -4.42 -20.73 -10.78
CA ARG A 85 -5.63 -21.18 -11.49
C ARG A 85 -6.48 -19.97 -11.84
N ASP A 86 -7.41 -20.11 -12.79
CA ASP A 86 -8.20 -19.02 -13.40
C ASP A 86 -9.71 -19.33 -13.51
N ASP A 87 -10.19 -20.35 -12.79
CA ASP A 87 -11.60 -20.76 -12.71
C ASP A 87 -12.20 -20.45 -11.32
N GLY A 88 -11.80 -19.32 -10.75
CA GLY A 88 -12.11 -18.89 -9.38
C GLY A 88 -13.56 -18.47 -9.13
N PRO A 89 -13.89 -18.11 -7.88
CA PRO A 89 -15.26 -17.82 -7.47
C PRO A 89 -15.77 -16.45 -7.92
N PHE A 90 -14.89 -15.53 -8.31
CA PHE A 90 -15.24 -14.15 -8.63
C PHE A 90 -15.12 -13.91 -10.12
N GLU A 91 -16.25 -13.56 -10.73
CA GLU A 91 -16.35 -13.33 -12.18
C GLU A 91 -15.32 -12.32 -12.70
N ARG A 92 -15.00 -11.29 -11.90
CA ARG A 92 -14.14 -10.18 -12.30
C ARG A 92 -12.71 -10.29 -11.78
N ASN A 93 -12.44 -11.27 -10.92
CA ASN A 93 -11.12 -11.61 -10.38
C ASN A 93 -11.01 -13.15 -10.29
N PRO A 94 -10.87 -13.85 -11.44
CA PRO A 94 -11.02 -15.29 -11.49
C PRO A 94 -9.76 -16.06 -11.06
N HIS A 95 -8.61 -15.39 -10.89
CA HIS A 95 -7.38 -16.06 -10.51
C HIS A 95 -7.42 -16.47 -9.04
N TYR A 96 -6.68 -17.52 -8.68
CA TYR A 96 -6.48 -17.96 -7.30
C TYR A 96 -5.25 -18.88 -7.20
N LEU A 97 -4.81 -19.17 -5.97
CA LEU A 97 -3.72 -20.13 -5.73
C LEU A 97 -4.26 -21.45 -5.21
N ARG A 98 -3.80 -22.56 -5.79
CA ARG A 98 -3.96 -23.91 -5.25
C ARG A 98 -2.69 -24.32 -4.53
N LEU A 99 -2.82 -24.56 -3.22
CA LEU A 99 -1.76 -25.10 -2.38
C LEU A 99 -1.89 -26.62 -2.31
N LEU A 100 -0.83 -27.33 -2.72
CA LEU A 100 -0.80 -28.80 -2.77
C LEU A 100 0.21 -29.35 -1.76
N SER A 101 0.01 -30.60 -1.33
CA SER A 101 1.03 -31.28 -0.53
C SER A 101 2.38 -31.28 -1.26
N SER A 102 3.44 -31.03 -0.49
CA SER A 102 4.84 -31.06 -0.95
C SER A 102 5.33 -32.49 -1.28
N GLY A 103 4.52 -33.51 -0.96
CA GLY A 103 4.79 -34.92 -1.23
C GLY A 103 5.83 -35.57 -0.33
N HIS A 104 6.33 -34.87 0.70
CA HIS A 104 7.33 -35.42 1.62
C HIS A 104 7.23 -34.79 3.03
N PRO A 105 7.34 -35.54 4.13
CA PRO A 105 7.18 -35.01 5.50
C PRO A 105 8.16 -33.90 5.90
N HIS A 106 9.34 -33.86 5.28
CA HIS A 106 10.36 -32.81 5.51
C HIS A 106 10.30 -31.66 4.49
N LYS A 107 9.24 -31.57 3.68
CA LYS A 107 9.02 -30.46 2.75
C LYS A 107 7.71 -29.78 3.10
N TYR A 108 7.59 -28.50 2.77
CA TYR A 108 6.38 -27.72 3.00
C TYR A 108 5.90 -27.06 1.71
N THR A 109 4.63 -26.65 1.71
CA THR A 109 4.05 -25.74 0.71
C THR A 109 3.66 -24.45 1.42
N ALA A 110 4.14 -23.32 0.91
CA ALA A 110 3.91 -22.01 1.51
C ALA A 110 3.87 -20.91 0.47
N VAL A 111 3.16 -19.84 0.80
CA VAL A 111 3.20 -18.56 0.09
C VAL A 111 3.52 -17.44 1.08
N GLU A 112 4.29 -16.46 0.65
CA GLU A 112 4.74 -15.35 1.48
C GLU A 112 4.52 -14.03 0.74
N ASN A 113 3.80 -13.09 1.35
CA ASN A 113 3.58 -11.77 0.77
C ASN A 113 4.52 -10.73 1.41
N GLU A 114 5.27 -10.02 0.56
CA GLU A 114 6.22 -9.00 1.01
C GLU A 114 5.55 -7.67 1.42
N GLY A 115 4.25 -7.51 1.16
CA GLY A 115 3.53 -6.26 1.32
C GLY A 115 4.09 -5.13 0.44
N PHE A 116 4.02 -3.90 0.93
CA PHE A 116 4.51 -2.72 0.23
C PHE A 116 5.87 -2.29 0.81
N PHE A 117 6.93 -2.96 0.36
CA PHE A 117 8.30 -2.84 0.89
C PHE A 117 8.48 -3.37 2.34
N GLY A 118 7.63 -4.32 2.73
CA GLY A 118 7.49 -4.81 4.10
C GLY A 118 6.08 -4.57 4.65
N ILE A 119 5.72 -5.34 5.67
CA ILE A 119 4.49 -5.16 6.44
C ILE A 119 4.86 -4.50 7.77
N GLY A 120 4.32 -3.30 8.00
CA GLY A 120 4.55 -2.53 9.22
C GLY A 120 3.70 -3.03 10.39
N LEU A 121 4.29 -3.88 11.23
CA LEU A 121 3.68 -4.37 12.46
C LEU A 121 3.99 -3.44 13.64
N LYS A 122 3.01 -3.25 14.52
CA LYS A 122 3.14 -2.56 15.80
C LYS A 122 2.84 -3.54 16.92
N LYS A 123 3.70 -3.58 17.94
CA LYS A 123 3.51 -4.43 19.10
C LYS A 123 2.15 -4.15 19.73
N ASP A 124 1.46 -5.22 20.13
CA ASP A 124 0.14 -5.23 20.76
C ASP A 124 -1.00 -4.71 19.86
N ALA A 125 -0.72 -4.28 18.62
CA ALA A 125 -1.75 -3.96 17.65
C ALA A 125 -2.34 -5.25 17.04
N THR A 126 -3.62 -5.17 16.69
CA THR A 126 -4.37 -6.27 16.09
C THR A 126 -4.56 -6.09 14.59
N TYR A 127 -4.47 -7.21 13.88
CA TYR A 127 -4.56 -7.30 12.43
C TYR A 127 -5.58 -8.38 12.07
N ARG A 128 -6.54 -8.03 11.23
CA ARG A 128 -7.55 -8.93 10.69
C ARG A 128 -6.99 -9.56 9.42
N PHE A 129 -6.66 -10.84 9.50
CA PHE A 129 -6.37 -11.65 8.33
C PHE A 129 -7.67 -12.24 7.81
N SER A 130 -7.91 -12.16 6.51
CA SER A 130 -9.01 -12.86 5.86
C SER A 130 -8.58 -13.49 4.54
N VAL A 131 -9.25 -14.58 4.18
CA VAL A 131 -8.98 -15.33 2.95
C VAL A 131 -10.26 -16.03 2.49
N TRP A 132 -10.52 -16.05 1.19
CA TRP A 132 -11.48 -16.97 0.63
C TRP A 132 -10.79 -18.31 0.39
N ALA A 133 -11.37 -19.40 0.87
CA ALA A 133 -10.76 -20.71 0.71
C ALA A 133 -11.78 -21.82 0.50
N ARG A 134 -11.33 -22.91 -0.11
CA ARG A 134 -12.05 -24.18 -0.17
C ARG A 134 -11.09 -25.37 -0.16
N MET A 135 -11.56 -26.50 0.36
CA MET A 135 -10.95 -27.80 0.10
C MET A 135 -11.20 -28.18 -1.36
N VAL A 136 -10.15 -28.59 -2.08
CA VAL A 136 -10.29 -29.04 -3.48
C VAL A 136 -11.08 -30.34 -3.55
N LYS A 137 -10.84 -31.25 -2.60
CA LYS A 137 -11.52 -32.54 -2.51
C LYS A 137 -12.68 -32.48 -1.52
N PRO A 138 -13.92 -32.82 -1.93
CA PRO A 138 -15.04 -32.89 -1.00
C PRO A 138 -14.83 -33.90 0.14
N GLY A 139 -15.26 -33.54 1.35
CA GLY A 139 -15.20 -34.41 2.53
C GLY A 139 -13.82 -34.50 3.19
N THR A 140 -12.82 -33.75 2.73
CA THR A 140 -11.52 -33.64 3.40
C THR A 140 -11.45 -32.43 4.31
N LYS A 141 -10.40 -32.38 5.14
CA LYS A 141 -10.12 -31.27 6.04
C LYS A 141 -8.64 -30.91 5.93
N GLY A 142 -8.35 -29.63 6.04
CA GLY A 142 -7.00 -29.10 6.12
C GLY A 142 -6.99 -27.82 6.94
N ALA A 143 -5.84 -27.19 7.05
CA ALA A 143 -5.74 -25.88 7.65
C ALA A 143 -4.72 -25.01 6.94
N LEU A 144 -4.83 -23.70 7.18
CA LEU A 144 -3.84 -22.71 6.81
C LEU A 144 -3.17 -22.21 8.09
N GLN A 145 -1.85 -22.33 8.20
CA GLN A 145 -1.08 -21.69 9.26
C GLN A 145 -0.59 -20.33 8.74
N VAL A 146 -1.01 -19.27 9.41
CA VAL A 146 -0.74 -17.88 9.05
C VAL A 146 0.26 -17.29 10.04
N GLU A 147 1.31 -16.66 9.53
CA GLU A 147 2.41 -16.14 10.34
C GLU A 147 2.80 -14.72 9.97
N PHE A 148 3.22 -13.98 10.99
CA PHE A 148 4.04 -12.78 10.85
C PHE A 148 5.49 -13.15 11.11
N ILE A 149 6.34 -12.98 10.10
CA ILE A 149 7.74 -13.40 10.17
C ILE A 149 8.69 -12.22 9.95
N ASP A 150 9.88 -12.30 10.54
CA ASP A 150 11.07 -11.63 10.03
C ASP A 150 11.86 -12.62 9.15
N ARG A 151 11.85 -12.40 7.84
CA ARG A 151 12.56 -13.26 6.89
C ARG A 151 14.08 -13.19 7.02
N ALA A 152 14.60 -12.06 7.48
CA ALA A 152 16.03 -11.82 7.61
C ALA A 152 16.59 -12.35 8.94
N SER A 153 15.71 -12.72 9.88
CA SER A 153 16.12 -13.30 11.15
C SER A 153 16.87 -14.62 10.95
N MET A 154 17.96 -14.76 11.71
CA MET A 154 18.76 -15.97 11.87
C MET A 154 18.40 -16.76 13.14
N ASP A 155 17.35 -16.34 13.86
CA ASP A 155 16.84 -17.07 15.02
C ASP A 155 16.25 -18.42 14.59
N GLU A 156 16.15 -19.36 15.53
CA GLU A 156 15.57 -20.69 15.28
C GLU A 156 14.11 -20.61 14.77
N VAL A 157 13.37 -19.60 15.22
CA VAL A 157 11.97 -19.34 14.81
C VAL A 157 11.85 -17.93 14.25
N GLN A 158 11.55 -17.84 12.94
CA GLN A 158 11.32 -16.55 12.28
C GLN A 158 9.95 -15.92 12.60
N ALA A 159 8.98 -16.75 13.01
CA ALA A 159 7.62 -16.32 13.26
C ALA A 159 7.49 -15.62 14.62
N SER A 160 7.10 -14.35 14.59
CA SER A 160 6.76 -13.57 15.80
C SER A 160 5.33 -13.87 16.28
N THR A 161 4.44 -14.19 15.36
CA THR A 161 3.02 -14.47 15.60
C THR A 161 2.56 -15.56 14.65
N THR A 162 1.82 -16.53 15.16
CA THR A 162 1.28 -17.66 14.40
C THR A 162 -0.18 -17.86 14.77
N ALA A 163 -1.01 -18.18 13.79
CA ALA A 163 -2.39 -18.58 13.97
C ALA A 163 -2.76 -19.65 12.94
N GLU A 164 -3.84 -20.39 13.19
CA GLU A 164 -4.30 -21.45 12.29
C GLU A 164 -5.78 -21.27 11.96
N ILE A 165 -6.16 -21.56 10.72
CA ILE A 165 -7.54 -21.55 10.24
C ILE A 165 -7.88 -22.92 9.66
N SER A 166 -8.82 -23.63 10.29
CA SER A 166 -9.32 -24.89 9.76
C SER A 166 -10.26 -24.67 8.57
N ILE A 167 -10.02 -25.42 7.49
CA ILE A 167 -10.80 -25.38 6.24
C ILE A 167 -11.43 -26.76 6.03
N GLU A 168 -12.77 -26.80 5.98
CA GLU A 168 -13.52 -28.06 5.80
C GLU A 168 -14.51 -28.00 4.62
N SER A 169 -14.81 -26.80 4.13
CA SER A 169 -15.79 -26.59 3.06
C SER A 169 -15.17 -26.83 1.70
N SER A 170 -15.82 -27.61 0.83
CA SER A 170 -15.46 -27.69 -0.60
C SER A 170 -16.08 -26.56 -1.44
N GLN A 171 -16.95 -25.75 -0.83
CA GLN A 171 -17.44 -24.50 -1.41
C GLN A 171 -16.58 -23.34 -0.92
N TRP A 172 -16.37 -22.35 -1.78
CA TRP A 172 -15.67 -21.12 -1.42
C TRP A 172 -16.37 -20.41 -0.26
N LYS A 173 -15.60 -20.11 0.79
CA LYS A 173 -16.06 -19.33 1.94
C LYS A 173 -14.97 -18.37 2.37
N LYS A 174 -15.38 -17.20 2.88
CA LYS A 174 -14.47 -16.29 3.56
C LYS A 174 -14.20 -16.80 4.98
N TYR A 175 -12.93 -16.90 5.33
CA TYR A 175 -12.44 -17.18 6.67
C TYR A 175 -11.71 -15.96 7.20
N GLU A 176 -11.77 -15.76 8.51
CA GLU A 176 -11.20 -14.59 9.16
C GLU A 176 -10.69 -14.92 10.56
N ILE A 177 -9.55 -14.33 10.90
CA ILE A 177 -8.97 -14.36 12.26
C ILE A 177 -8.37 -13.00 12.59
N VAL A 178 -8.35 -12.65 13.87
CA VAL A 178 -7.65 -11.47 14.37
C VAL A 178 -6.37 -11.92 15.07
N MET A 179 -5.23 -11.46 14.58
CA MET A 179 -3.89 -11.76 15.11
C MET A 179 -3.37 -10.52 15.85
N THR A 180 -2.83 -10.72 17.06
CA THR A 180 -2.18 -9.64 17.82
C THR A 180 -0.67 -9.74 17.57
N SER A 181 -0.05 -8.68 17.06
CA SER A 181 1.40 -8.67 16.84
C SER A 181 2.15 -8.64 18.18
N LYS A 182 3.12 -9.54 18.34
CA LYS A 182 4.01 -9.54 19.53
C LYS A 182 5.20 -8.58 19.40
N VAL A 183 5.39 -7.99 18.23
CA VAL A 183 6.56 -7.17 17.89
C VAL A 183 6.17 -5.88 17.17
N THR A 184 7.05 -4.89 17.24
CA THR A 184 7.06 -3.76 16.30
C THR A 184 8.13 -4.06 15.26
N ASP A 185 7.73 -4.28 14.01
CA ASP A 185 8.61 -4.63 12.91
C ASP A 185 8.17 -3.86 11.65
N PRO A 186 8.99 -2.96 11.09
CA PRO A 186 8.64 -2.22 9.88
C PRO A 186 8.71 -3.06 8.60
N LYS A 187 9.31 -4.26 8.63
CA LYS A 187 9.64 -5.08 7.45
C LYS A 187 9.19 -6.53 7.58
N ALA A 188 8.13 -6.78 8.35
CA ALA A 188 7.59 -8.12 8.49
C ALA A 188 7.10 -8.65 7.14
N THR A 189 6.93 -9.96 7.04
CA THR A 189 6.31 -10.66 5.91
C THR A 189 5.13 -11.47 6.43
N LEU A 190 4.07 -11.57 5.62
CA LEU A 190 2.96 -12.50 5.86
C LEU A 190 3.33 -13.84 5.24
N ARG A 191 3.34 -14.92 6.01
CA ARG A 191 3.56 -16.30 5.51
C ARG A 191 2.32 -17.15 5.75
N ILE A 192 1.97 -17.97 4.77
CA ILE A 192 0.85 -18.90 4.85
C ILE A 192 1.34 -20.28 4.43
N PHE A 193 1.22 -21.26 5.33
CA PHE A 193 1.51 -22.67 5.05
C PHE A 193 0.24 -23.46 4.81
N LEU A 194 0.32 -24.44 3.92
CA LEU A 194 -0.63 -25.55 3.89
C LEU A 194 -0.33 -26.50 5.06
N VAL A 195 -1.34 -26.77 5.89
CA VAL A 195 -1.31 -27.78 6.95
C VAL A 195 -2.20 -28.95 6.55
N GLY A 196 -1.60 -30.13 6.42
CA GLY A 196 -2.27 -31.35 5.97
C GLY A 196 -1.81 -31.82 4.59
N SER A 197 -2.43 -32.89 4.09
CA SER A 197 -2.06 -33.52 2.81
C SER A 197 -2.99 -33.17 1.65
N ASP A 198 -4.21 -32.72 1.93
CA ASP A 198 -5.19 -32.37 0.91
C ASP A 198 -5.02 -30.93 0.44
N ALA A 199 -5.31 -30.68 -0.83
CA ALA A 199 -5.14 -29.36 -1.42
C ALA A 199 -6.19 -28.35 -0.95
N ILE A 200 -5.75 -27.11 -0.76
CA ILE A 200 -6.60 -25.96 -0.43
C ILE A 200 -6.43 -24.93 -1.55
N ASP A 201 -7.55 -24.47 -2.10
CA ASP A 201 -7.57 -23.28 -2.94
C ASP A 201 -7.74 -22.05 -2.04
N ILE A 202 -6.94 -21.00 -2.27
CA ILE A 202 -7.01 -19.71 -1.58
C ILE A 202 -7.16 -18.58 -2.58
N GLU A 203 -8.01 -17.61 -2.25
CA GLU A 203 -8.28 -16.42 -3.04
C GLU A 203 -8.46 -15.19 -2.13
N HIS A 204 -8.15 -14.01 -2.66
CA HIS A 204 -8.41 -12.70 -2.05
C HIS A 204 -7.88 -12.61 -0.61
N VAL A 205 -6.57 -12.82 -0.47
CA VAL A 205 -5.87 -12.83 0.82
C VAL A 205 -5.65 -11.41 1.32
N SER A 206 -6.25 -11.04 2.45
CA SER A 206 -6.20 -9.68 2.99
C SER A 206 -5.64 -9.65 4.40
N LEU A 207 -4.84 -8.61 4.69
CA LEU A 207 -4.36 -8.33 6.04
C LEU A 207 -4.56 -6.83 6.34
N PHE A 208 -5.50 -6.53 7.23
CA PHE A 208 -5.84 -5.16 7.61
C PHE A 208 -5.53 -4.89 9.09
N PRO A 209 -4.98 -3.73 9.46
CA PRO A 209 -5.06 -3.25 10.83
C PRO A 209 -6.54 -3.18 11.27
N THR A 210 -6.87 -3.59 12.48
CA THR A 210 -8.25 -3.43 13.00
C THR A 210 -8.56 -1.98 13.40
N ASP A 211 -7.53 -1.20 13.72
CA ASP A 211 -7.63 0.23 14.06
C ASP A 211 -7.43 1.08 12.81
N THR A 212 -8.39 1.03 11.89
CA THR A 212 -8.45 1.92 10.73
C THR A 212 -8.95 3.31 11.11
N TRP A 213 -8.69 4.30 10.26
CA TRP A 213 -9.21 5.64 10.48
C TRP A 213 -10.75 5.62 10.56
N MET A 214 -11.30 6.21 11.62
CA MET A 214 -12.74 6.17 11.96
C MET A 214 -13.35 4.76 12.11
N GLY A 215 -12.53 3.72 12.25
CA GLY A 215 -13.01 2.33 12.44
C GLY A 215 -13.71 1.73 11.21
N HIS A 216 -13.50 2.29 10.02
CA HIS A 216 -14.12 1.77 8.80
C HIS A 216 -13.44 0.47 8.35
N GLU A 217 -14.23 -0.60 8.16
CA GLU A 217 -13.77 -1.78 7.42
C GLU A 217 -13.42 -1.40 5.98
N ASN A 218 -12.37 -2.02 5.42
CA ASN A 218 -11.84 -1.64 4.11
C ASN A 218 -11.48 -0.14 4.03
N GLY A 219 -11.09 0.43 5.18
CA GLY A 219 -10.88 1.85 5.38
C GLY A 219 -9.45 2.31 5.17
N LEU A 220 -9.17 3.50 5.71
CA LEU A 220 -7.89 4.19 5.51
C LEU A 220 -6.91 3.91 6.63
N ARG A 221 -5.63 4.01 6.30
CA ARG A 221 -4.53 3.90 7.25
C ARG A 221 -4.57 5.10 8.21
N LYS A 222 -4.68 4.81 9.50
CA LYS A 222 -5.05 5.79 10.53
C LYS A 222 -4.10 6.97 10.65
N ASP A 223 -2.79 6.73 10.66
CA ASP A 223 -1.77 7.78 10.78
C ASP A 223 -1.78 8.74 9.58
N LEU A 224 -1.83 8.22 8.36
CA LEU A 224 -1.87 9.04 7.15
C LEU A 224 -3.19 9.81 7.02
N ALA A 225 -4.32 9.15 7.23
CA ALA A 225 -5.63 9.81 7.16
C ALA A 225 -5.77 10.90 8.23
N GLN A 226 -5.26 10.67 9.46
CA GLN A 226 -5.23 11.70 10.50
C GLN A 226 -4.33 12.88 10.10
N ALA A 227 -3.14 12.62 9.57
CA ALA A 227 -2.24 13.68 9.12
C ALA A 227 -2.88 14.54 8.01
N LEU A 228 -3.60 13.94 7.06
CA LEU A 228 -4.35 14.67 6.02
C LEU A 228 -5.52 15.45 6.60
N TYR A 229 -6.23 14.88 7.59
CA TYR A 229 -7.33 15.55 8.29
C TYR A 229 -6.86 16.79 9.05
N ASP A 230 -5.72 16.69 9.75
CA ASP A 230 -5.14 17.77 10.56
C ASP A 230 -4.65 18.97 9.72
N LEU A 231 -4.54 18.82 8.40
CA LEU A 231 -4.32 19.95 7.47
C LEU A 231 -5.56 20.86 7.33
N HIS A 232 -6.71 20.44 7.86
CA HIS A 232 -8.00 21.14 7.72
C HIS A 232 -8.31 21.54 6.27
N PRO A 233 -8.23 20.59 5.30
CA PRO A 233 -8.42 20.90 3.89
C PRO A 233 -9.85 21.37 3.61
N GLY A 234 -10.01 22.47 2.88
CA GLY A 234 -11.32 22.93 2.41
C GLY A 234 -11.83 22.17 1.19
N LEU A 235 -10.96 21.45 0.49
CA LEU A 235 -11.28 20.65 -0.69
C LEU A 235 -10.40 19.40 -0.74
N PHE A 236 -10.96 18.29 -1.26
CA PHE A 236 -10.21 17.08 -1.59
C PHE A 236 -10.46 16.68 -3.05
N ARG A 237 -9.42 16.76 -3.89
CA ARG A 237 -9.48 16.39 -5.32
C ARG A 237 -9.03 14.94 -5.50
N PHE A 238 -9.89 14.12 -6.08
CA PHE A 238 -9.75 12.68 -6.34
C PHE A 238 -10.60 12.32 -7.58
N PRO A 239 -10.32 11.27 -8.40
CA PRO A 239 -9.32 10.20 -8.26
C PRO A 239 -7.94 10.49 -8.83
N GLY A 240 -7.72 11.68 -9.38
CA GLY A 240 -6.36 12.08 -9.71
C GLY A 240 -6.21 13.16 -10.75
N GLY A 241 -4.96 13.23 -11.24
CA GLY A 241 -4.55 13.85 -12.48
C GLY A 241 -4.46 12.74 -13.52
N CYS A 242 -3.27 12.20 -13.75
CA CYS A 242 -3.04 11.27 -14.84
C CYS A 242 -3.70 9.89 -14.62
N ILE A 243 -3.92 9.45 -13.37
CA ILE A 243 -4.67 8.20 -13.09
C ILE A 243 -6.09 8.21 -13.66
N VAL A 244 -6.75 9.39 -13.74
CA VAL A 244 -8.11 9.49 -14.31
C VAL A 244 -8.10 9.14 -15.80
N GLU A 245 -7.02 9.48 -16.50
CA GLU A 245 -6.86 9.33 -17.94
C GLU A 245 -6.62 7.87 -18.35
N GLY A 246 -5.91 7.10 -17.51
CA GLY A 246 -5.34 5.80 -17.89
C GLY A 246 -4.15 5.95 -18.86
N THR A 247 -3.56 4.84 -19.28
CA THR A 247 -2.57 4.84 -20.39
C THR A 247 -3.29 4.84 -21.74
N ASP A 248 -4.47 4.22 -21.78
CA ASP A 248 -5.36 4.12 -22.91
C ASP A 248 -6.83 4.14 -22.44
N LEU A 249 -7.77 4.00 -23.38
CA LEU A 249 -9.19 4.07 -23.06
C LEU A 249 -9.60 2.96 -22.08
N GLU A 250 -9.08 1.74 -22.21
CA GLU A 250 -9.50 0.60 -21.39
C GLU A 250 -9.01 0.72 -19.94
N THR A 251 -7.83 1.30 -19.75
CA THR A 251 -7.14 1.47 -18.44
C THR A 251 -7.48 2.78 -17.72
N ARG A 252 -8.41 3.58 -18.26
CA ARG A 252 -8.88 4.80 -17.58
C ARG A 252 -9.61 4.48 -16.28
N TYR A 253 -9.67 5.44 -15.36
CA TYR A 253 -10.43 5.27 -14.13
C TYR A 253 -11.94 5.08 -14.41
N GLN A 254 -12.49 3.95 -13.96
CA GLN A 254 -13.91 3.64 -14.07
C GLN A 254 -14.52 3.46 -12.68
N TRP A 255 -15.21 4.49 -12.17
CA TRP A 255 -15.71 4.48 -10.78
C TRP A 255 -16.64 3.30 -10.45
N LYS A 256 -17.36 2.76 -11.44
CA LYS A 256 -18.21 1.57 -11.25
C LYS A 256 -17.40 0.31 -10.90
N ASN A 257 -16.13 0.29 -11.24
CA ASN A 257 -15.21 -0.81 -10.93
C ASN A 257 -14.64 -0.69 -9.50
N SER A 258 -14.77 0.46 -8.84
CA SER A 258 -14.23 0.69 -7.49
C SER A 258 -15.26 0.63 -6.36
N VAL A 259 -16.52 0.28 -6.66
CA VAL A 259 -17.62 0.15 -5.69
C VAL A 259 -18.11 -1.31 -5.60
N GLY A 260 -18.78 -1.65 -4.50
CA GLY A 260 -19.31 -3.00 -4.26
C GLY A 260 -18.31 -3.96 -3.58
N PRO A 261 -18.57 -5.28 -3.59
CA PRO A 261 -17.69 -6.28 -2.97
C PRO A 261 -16.27 -6.20 -3.54
N VAL A 262 -15.28 -6.14 -2.66
CA VAL A 262 -13.89 -5.83 -3.03
C VAL A 262 -13.23 -6.98 -3.81
N GLU A 263 -13.66 -8.20 -3.53
CA GLU A 263 -13.29 -9.43 -4.20
C GLU A 263 -13.76 -9.50 -5.66
N ASN A 264 -14.65 -8.60 -6.10
CA ASN A 264 -15.13 -8.52 -7.49
C ASN A 264 -14.88 -7.14 -8.14
N ARG A 265 -13.93 -6.37 -7.58
CA ARG A 265 -13.42 -5.14 -8.21
C ARG A 265 -12.20 -5.52 -9.06
N PRO A 266 -12.24 -5.36 -10.39
CA PRO A 266 -11.16 -5.76 -11.27
C PRO A 266 -9.94 -4.87 -11.06
N LEU A 267 -8.77 -5.40 -11.42
CA LEU A 267 -7.54 -4.61 -11.47
C LEU A 267 -7.75 -3.39 -12.39
N ASN A 268 -7.38 -2.22 -11.88
CA ASN A 268 -7.17 -1.04 -12.71
C ASN A 268 -5.66 -0.82 -12.81
N GLU A 269 -5.12 -0.86 -14.02
CA GLU A 269 -3.68 -0.65 -14.24
C GLU A 269 -3.25 0.70 -13.65
N ASN A 270 -2.18 0.69 -12.85
CA ASN A 270 -1.61 1.94 -12.39
C ASN A 270 -0.79 2.57 -13.53
N ARG A 271 -1.25 3.72 -14.04
CA ARG A 271 -0.55 4.47 -15.10
C ARG A 271 0.94 4.69 -14.80
N TRP A 272 1.32 4.84 -13.54
CA TRP A 272 2.70 5.09 -13.14
C TRP A 272 3.60 3.85 -13.13
N GLN A 273 3.04 2.64 -13.25
CA GLN A 273 3.78 1.37 -13.23
C GLN A 273 4.84 1.30 -14.33
N HIS A 274 4.50 1.78 -15.54
CA HIS A 274 5.35 1.69 -16.73
C HIS A 274 5.81 3.04 -17.29
N THR A 275 5.40 4.15 -16.68
CA THR A 275 5.74 5.50 -17.16
C THR A 275 7.24 5.80 -17.05
N PHE A 276 7.92 5.28 -16.02
CA PHE A 276 9.33 5.59 -15.76
C PHE A 276 10.21 4.33 -15.81
N GLN A 277 11.11 4.23 -16.79
CA GLN A 277 12.00 3.07 -16.94
C GLN A 277 12.96 2.86 -15.74
N TYR A 278 13.21 3.91 -14.95
CA TYR A 278 14.11 3.87 -13.78
C TYR A 278 13.38 3.69 -12.46
N ARG A 279 12.04 3.55 -12.46
CA ARG A 279 11.26 3.40 -11.22
C ARG A 279 9.99 2.60 -11.43
N PHE A 280 9.82 1.55 -10.64
CA PHE A 280 8.71 0.62 -10.75
C PHE A 280 7.71 0.82 -9.59
N TYR A 281 6.43 1.01 -9.93
CA TYR A 281 5.32 1.21 -8.99
C TYR A 281 4.14 0.30 -9.34
N PRO A 282 4.24 -0.99 -9.02
CA PRO A 282 3.18 -1.93 -9.27
C PRO A 282 2.05 -1.89 -8.25
#